data_AF-D7FE23-F1
#
_entry.id   AF-D7FE23-F1
#
_cell.length_a   1.000
_cell.length_b   1.000
_cell.length_c   1.000
_cell.angle_alpha   90.00
_cell.angle_beta   90.00
_cell.angle_gamma   90.00
#
_symmetry.space_group_name_H-M   'P 1'
#
loop_
_entity.id
_entity.type
_entity.pdbx_description
1 polymer ?
#
loop_
_entity_poly.entity_id
_entity_poly.type
_entity_poly.pdbx_seq_one_letter_code
_entity_poly.pdbx_strand_id
1 'polypeptide(L)'
;MIFNFDYNAMKKRISEISLKSSSVLNELEKAFLLYHLGQGIQSFETLKINSKQAFRERNYDVWYISLYNMYNIPLFYGYSDENNKKLEKYHEERISIDLNESFYELPFYKREQLKYLKDIGTILDTNLIKAYQLKEKALRDLEIWSSSDSSFSFNNNQIKAYGIFKKTLLKYFHFLLLNGNQEKFFQQMTEIFFSFMAIFQIQEKRRDNNKTIPITLKSEQIYCILKYFDNKILMQKLNQYFQKTNIIFKTERDIDLIGIFKNISSQFVNIDIFETEFSRLFKNFLVLSAWIELDQNAFDAIIEICQEKIDEDLLRNSYDSMGYFITKQWNKFKMEIKTEIKFSILDRILFSFIRKLTENFSGYLIILESSPRCMQNLLFILQQYNIELDLIQQALINTLIKTIMELPNDTQIFISNYLICDLFPITKNNDGVNQNVKKFLLSIWEKNQNRKTIQEDEVYLLLTYNMHRIGILNSDQYQKIFLELKNKYMNREIAKKFNNEQPIHEQLLEQAMQENALDRMLALLKDCENSFKKE
;
A
#
# COMPACT_ATOMS: atom_id res chain seq x y z
N MET A 1 5.95 -10.95 -20.48
CA MET A 1 4.93 -11.64 -19.65
C MET A 1 5.13 -11.35 -18.16
N ILE A 2 6.18 -11.86 -17.51
CA ILE A 2 6.29 -11.75 -16.03
C ILE A 2 6.52 -10.32 -15.53
N PHE A 3 7.42 -9.54 -16.14
CA PHE A 3 7.64 -8.14 -15.76
C PHE A 3 6.41 -7.24 -15.94
N ASN A 4 5.44 -7.66 -16.77
CA ASN A 4 4.19 -6.95 -17.00
C ASN A 4 3.01 -7.59 -16.26
N PHE A 5 3.28 -8.58 -15.39
CA PHE A 5 2.27 -9.36 -14.68
C PHE A 5 1.21 -9.97 -15.59
N ASP A 6 1.53 -10.29 -16.85
CA ASP A 6 0.57 -10.77 -17.85
C ASP A 6 0.16 -12.23 -17.58
N TYR A 7 -0.73 -12.41 -16.61
CA TYR A 7 -1.19 -13.71 -16.14
C TYR A 7 -2.00 -14.46 -17.20
N ASN A 8 -2.69 -13.75 -18.09
CA ASN A 8 -3.43 -14.38 -19.19
C ASN A 8 -2.49 -15.01 -20.20
N ALA A 9 -1.41 -14.32 -20.58
CA ALA A 9 -0.38 -14.93 -21.40
C ALA A 9 0.29 -16.12 -20.68
N MET A 10 0.50 -16.06 -19.35
CA MET A 10 1.08 -17.17 -18.59
C MET A 10 0.17 -18.40 -18.63
N LYS A 11 -1.13 -18.22 -18.37
CA LYS A 11 -2.14 -19.27 -18.45
C LYS A 11 -2.19 -19.89 -19.85
N LYS A 12 -2.21 -19.06 -20.90
CA LYS A 12 -2.17 -19.53 -22.29
C LYS A 12 -0.93 -20.38 -22.56
N ARG A 13 0.25 -19.92 -22.12
CA ARG A 13 1.51 -20.66 -22.29
C ARG A 13 1.50 -22.00 -21.57
N ILE A 14 0.95 -22.08 -20.36
CA ILE A 14 0.77 -23.33 -19.61
C ILE A 14 -0.15 -24.31 -20.36
N SER A 15 -1.25 -23.82 -20.93
CA SER A 15 -2.17 -24.64 -21.74
C SER A 15 -1.48 -25.19 -22.99
N GLU A 16 -0.70 -24.36 -23.70
CA GLU A 16 0.06 -24.78 -24.88
C GLU A 16 1.09 -25.87 -24.56
N ILE A 17 1.76 -25.77 -23.41
CA ILE A 17 2.70 -26.80 -22.94
C ILE A 17 1.97 -28.11 -22.67
N SER A 18 0.81 -28.04 -22.02
CA SER A 18 0.05 -29.22 -21.58
C SER A 18 -0.63 -30.00 -22.73
N LEU A 19 -0.82 -29.39 -23.91
CA LEU A 19 -1.43 -30.02 -25.08
C LEU A 19 -0.43 -30.78 -25.97
N LYS A 20 0.87 -30.57 -25.79
CA LYS A 20 1.93 -31.22 -26.57
C LYS A 20 2.56 -32.33 -25.73
N SER A 21 3.24 -33.30 -26.37
CA SER A 21 4.21 -34.14 -25.66
C SER A 21 5.30 -33.21 -25.11
N SER A 22 5.21 -32.83 -23.84
CA SER A 22 6.04 -31.79 -23.27
C SER A 22 7.44 -32.33 -22.98
N SER A 23 8.46 -31.58 -23.42
CA SER A 23 9.83 -31.86 -23.01
C SER A 23 10.00 -31.50 -21.53
N VAL A 24 10.99 -32.10 -20.87
CA VAL A 24 11.32 -31.78 -19.47
C VAL A 24 11.63 -30.29 -19.27
N LEU A 25 12.13 -29.60 -20.29
CA LEU A 25 12.33 -28.15 -20.26
C LEU A 25 11.00 -27.38 -20.26
N ASN A 26 10.02 -27.82 -21.07
CA ASN A 26 8.70 -27.20 -21.09
C ASN A 26 7.96 -27.43 -19.76
N GLU A 27 8.07 -28.61 -19.14
CA GLU A 27 7.48 -28.84 -17.80
C GLU A 27 8.17 -28.01 -16.71
N LEU A 28 9.48 -27.74 -16.83
CA LEU A 28 10.18 -26.80 -15.95
C LEU A 28 9.66 -25.37 -16.13
N GLU A 29 9.48 -24.90 -17.37
CA GLU A 29 8.86 -23.60 -17.66
C GLU A 29 7.44 -23.53 -17.08
N LYS A 30 6.64 -24.58 -17.26
CA LYS A 30 5.28 -24.67 -16.73
C LYS A 30 5.26 -24.53 -15.21
N ALA A 31 6.12 -25.26 -14.49
CA ALA A 31 6.22 -25.11 -13.05
C ALA A 31 6.57 -23.67 -12.64
N PHE A 32 7.53 -23.05 -13.32
CA PHE A 32 7.91 -21.66 -13.06
C PHE A 32 6.74 -20.68 -13.27
N LEU A 33 5.95 -20.85 -14.34
CA LEU A 33 4.77 -20.02 -14.59
C LEU A 33 3.65 -20.28 -13.57
N LEU A 34 3.43 -21.53 -13.14
CA LEU A 34 2.47 -21.89 -12.10
C LEU A 34 2.80 -21.19 -10.78
N TYR A 35 4.08 -21.13 -10.40
CA TYR A 35 4.52 -20.38 -9.22
C TYR A 35 4.17 -18.89 -9.34
N HIS A 36 4.44 -18.25 -10.48
CA HIS A 36 4.11 -16.84 -10.69
C HIS A 36 2.59 -16.55 -10.73
N LEU A 37 1.76 -17.57 -10.92
CA LEU A 37 0.30 -17.51 -10.79
C LEU A 37 -0.21 -17.78 -9.37
N GLY A 38 0.67 -17.94 -8.39
CA GLY A 38 0.31 -18.28 -7.01
C GLY A 38 -0.10 -19.75 -6.81
N GLN A 39 0.13 -20.61 -7.80
CA GLN A 39 -0.25 -22.03 -7.78
C GLN A 39 0.90 -22.91 -7.27
N GLY A 40 1.38 -22.61 -6.05
CA GLY A 40 2.57 -23.23 -5.46
C GLY A 40 2.50 -24.76 -5.37
N ILE A 41 1.35 -25.33 -5.00
CA ILE A 41 1.15 -26.78 -4.92
C ILE A 41 1.32 -27.44 -6.31
N GLN A 42 0.64 -26.92 -7.33
CA GLN A 42 0.71 -27.46 -8.69
C GLN A 42 2.12 -27.31 -9.27
N SER A 43 2.79 -26.20 -8.96
CA SER A 43 4.20 -26.01 -9.30
C SER A 43 5.09 -27.08 -8.66
N PHE A 44 4.95 -27.35 -7.36
CA PHE A 44 5.73 -28.38 -6.67
C PHE A 44 5.50 -29.78 -7.26
N GLU A 45 4.24 -30.14 -7.52
CA GLU A 45 3.88 -31.43 -8.14
C GLU A 45 4.49 -31.58 -9.54
N THR A 46 4.42 -30.51 -10.35
CA THR A 46 5.04 -30.48 -11.68
C THR A 46 6.55 -30.68 -11.57
N LEU A 47 7.23 -29.98 -10.66
CA LEU A 47 8.69 -30.12 -10.46
C LEU A 47 9.07 -31.53 -9.99
N LYS A 48 8.26 -32.14 -9.11
CA LYS A 48 8.48 -33.50 -8.59
C LYS A 48 8.42 -34.56 -9.68
N ILE A 49 7.46 -34.44 -10.60
CA ILE A 49 7.33 -35.36 -11.74
C ILE A 49 8.48 -35.09 -12.72
N ASN A 50 8.72 -33.81 -13.03
CA ASN A 50 9.73 -33.40 -14.00
C ASN A 50 11.16 -33.79 -13.57
N SER A 51 11.50 -33.67 -12.29
CA SER A 51 12.83 -34.06 -11.78
C SER A 51 13.09 -35.55 -12.01
N LYS A 52 12.12 -36.42 -11.70
CA LYS A 52 12.23 -37.86 -11.94
C LYS A 52 12.38 -38.20 -13.42
N GLN A 53 11.62 -37.52 -14.29
CA GLN A 53 11.70 -37.72 -15.73
C GLN A 53 13.04 -37.22 -16.30
N ALA A 54 13.45 -36.00 -15.94
CA ALA A 54 14.71 -35.41 -16.37
C ALA A 54 15.92 -36.26 -15.97
N PHE A 55 15.92 -36.84 -14.77
CA PHE A 55 16.96 -37.76 -14.34
C PHE A 55 17.02 -39.02 -15.23
N ARG A 56 15.86 -39.65 -15.52
CA ARG A 56 15.78 -40.83 -16.41
C ARG A 56 16.26 -40.53 -17.82
N GLU A 57 15.92 -39.34 -18.34
CA GLU A 57 16.33 -38.86 -19.66
C GLU A 57 17.78 -38.32 -19.69
N ARG A 58 18.50 -38.36 -18.55
CA ARG A 58 19.86 -37.82 -18.39
C ARG A 58 19.95 -36.31 -18.69
N ASN A 59 18.85 -35.58 -18.56
CA ASN A 59 18.79 -34.14 -18.61
C ASN A 59 19.10 -33.55 -17.23
N TYR A 60 20.38 -33.62 -16.86
CA TYR A 60 20.86 -33.33 -15.51
C TYR A 60 20.72 -31.85 -15.10
N ASP A 61 20.71 -30.91 -16.04
CA ASP A 61 20.45 -29.50 -15.78
C ASP A 61 19.00 -29.26 -15.38
N VAL A 62 18.05 -29.78 -16.15
CA VAL A 62 16.63 -29.67 -15.79
C VAL A 62 16.34 -30.41 -14.49
N TRP A 63 16.97 -31.58 -14.27
CA TRP A 63 16.83 -32.32 -13.01
C TRP A 63 17.27 -31.48 -11.80
N TYR A 64 18.49 -30.94 -11.82
CA TYR A 64 19.03 -30.19 -10.68
C TYR A 64 18.30 -28.86 -10.46
N ILE A 65 17.93 -28.15 -11.53
CA ILE A 65 17.09 -26.94 -11.42
C ILE A 65 15.71 -27.29 -10.83
N SER A 66 15.13 -28.45 -11.19
CA SER A 66 13.85 -28.88 -10.61
C SER A 66 13.96 -29.13 -9.12
N LEU A 67 15.02 -29.83 -8.66
CA LEU A 67 15.29 -30.04 -7.24
C LEU A 67 15.53 -28.73 -6.50
N TYR A 68 16.32 -27.83 -7.09
CA TYR A 68 16.57 -26.49 -6.56
C TYR A 68 15.27 -25.71 -6.35
N ASN A 69 14.37 -25.73 -7.32
CA ASN A 69 13.09 -25.05 -7.23
C ASN A 69 12.16 -25.70 -6.19
N MET A 70 12.12 -27.04 -6.11
CA MET A 70 11.37 -27.75 -5.06
C MET A 70 11.85 -27.36 -3.67
N TYR A 71 13.17 -27.24 -3.47
CA TYR A 71 13.76 -26.81 -2.21
C TYR A 71 13.37 -25.36 -1.83
N ASN A 72 13.21 -24.48 -2.82
CA ASN A 72 13.00 -23.05 -2.59
C ASN A 72 11.53 -22.61 -2.63
N ILE A 73 10.61 -23.42 -3.15
CA ILE A 73 9.21 -23.00 -3.29
C ILE A 73 8.57 -22.76 -1.91
N PRO A 74 7.93 -21.61 -1.69
CA PRO A 74 7.14 -21.39 -0.50
C PRO A 74 5.83 -22.19 -0.62
N LEU A 75 5.56 -22.99 0.40
CA LEU A 75 4.34 -23.77 0.55
C LEU A 75 3.57 -23.18 1.73
N PHE A 76 2.36 -22.70 1.47
CA PHE A 76 1.53 -22.02 2.46
C PHE A 76 0.29 -22.87 2.77
N TYR A 77 -0.01 -23.04 4.06
CA TYR A 77 -1.23 -23.70 4.52
C TYR A 77 -2.48 -22.95 4.06
N GLY A 78 -3.47 -23.70 3.59
CA GLY A 78 -4.77 -23.19 3.17
C GLY A 78 -5.84 -23.44 4.25
N TYR A 79 -7.09 -23.10 3.91
CA TYR A 79 -8.23 -23.28 4.81
C TYR A 79 -8.79 -24.70 4.87
N SER A 80 -8.33 -25.62 4.00
CA SER A 80 -8.86 -26.98 3.91
C SER A 80 -7.87 -28.02 4.45
N ASP A 81 -8.36 -28.91 5.33
CA ASP A 81 -7.56 -29.97 5.95
C ASP A 81 -6.88 -30.91 4.94
N GLU A 82 -7.51 -31.18 3.79
CA GLU A 82 -6.92 -32.07 2.78
C GLU A 82 -5.68 -31.44 2.11
N ASN A 83 -5.75 -30.15 1.74
CA ASN A 83 -4.58 -29.44 1.22
C ASN A 83 -3.50 -29.30 2.29
N ASN A 84 -3.88 -29.11 3.55
CA ASN A 84 -2.92 -28.99 4.65
C ASN A 84 -2.15 -30.30 4.87
N LYS A 85 -2.81 -31.46 4.81
CA LYS A 85 -2.12 -32.78 4.84
C LYS A 85 -1.17 -32.99 3.66
N LYS A 86 -1.56 -32.56 2.45
CA LYS A 86 -0.67 -32.60 1.27
C LYS A 86 0.55 -31.70 1.48
N LEU A 87 0.35 -30.52 2.04
CA LEU A 87 1.41 -29.55 2.32
C LEU A 87 2.40 -30.06 3.37
N GLU A 88 1.94 -30.67 4.47
CA GLU A 88 2.82 -31.29 5.47
C GLU A 88 3.79 -32.27 4.82
N LYS A 89 3.27 -33.19 3.99
CA LYS A 89 4.09 -34.13 3.24
C LYS A 89 5.06 -33.43 2.28
N TYR A 90 4.61 -32.39 1.59
CA TYR A 90 5.48 -31.63 0.68
C TYR A 90 6.55 -30.83 1.43
N HIS A 91 6.29 -30.38 2.66
CA HIS A 91 7.29 -29.79 3.54
C HIS A 91 8.36 -30.80 3.95
N GLU A 92 7.97 -32.03 4.32
CA GLU A 92 8.92 -33.11 4.62
C GLU A 92 9.78 -33.45 3.40
N GLU A 93 9.16 -33.65 2.24
CA GLU A 93 9.87 -33.93 0.98
C GLU A 93 10.82 -32.80 0.61
N ARG A 94 10.43 -31.54 0.84
CA ARG A 94 11.28 -30.36 0.61
C ARG A 94 12.50 -30.35 1.52
N ILE A 95 12.32 -30.63 2.81
CA ILE A 95 13.41 -30.62 3.81
C ILE A 95 14.38 -31.78 3.55
N SER A 96 13.90 -32.90 3.00
CA SER A 96 14.77 -34.04 2.65
C SER A 96 15.67 -33.82 1.44
N ILE A 97 15.50 -32.73 0.67
CA ILE A 97 16.34 -32.46 -0.50
C ILE A 97 17.68 -31.88 -0.02
N ASP A 98 18.75 -32.70 -0.08
CA ASP A 98 20.11 -32.21 0.04
C ASP A 98 20.64 -31.74 -1.32
N LEU A 99 20.58 -30.43 -1.55
CA LEU A 99 21.09 -29.82 -2.79
C LEU A 99 22.61 -29.97 -2.94
N ASN A 100 23.38 -30.07 -1.85
CA ASN A 100 24.83 -30.23 -1.93
C ASN A 100 25.20 -31.64 -2.38
N GLU A 101 24.56 -32.66 -1.80
CA GLU A 101 24.73 -34.04 -2.22
C GLU A 101 24.29 -34.22 -3.68
N SER A 102 23.09 -33.73 -4.02
CA SER A 102 22.56 -33.77 -5.39
C SER A 102 23.49 -33.08 -6.41
N PHE A 103 24.20 -32.02 -6.02
CA PHE A 103 25.17 -31.36 -6.90
C PHE A 103 26.37 -32.26 -7.22
N TYR A 104 26.82 -33.08 -6.27
CA TYR A 104 27.91 -34.02 -6.49
C TYR A 104 27.48 -35.28 -7.25
N GLU A 105 26.18 -35.55 -7.40
CA GLU A 105 25.69 -36.58 -8.32
C GLU A 105 25.77 -36.15 -9.80
N LEU A 106 25.88 -34.85 -10.07
CA LEU A 106 26.01 -34.34 -11.45
C LEU A 106 27.32 -34.82 -12.10
N PRO A 107 27.32 -35.08 -13.42
CA PRO A 107 28.55 -35.24 -14.19
C PRO A 107 29.46 -34.02 -14.05
N PHE A 108 30.78 -34.22 -14.05
CA PHE A 108 31.77 -33.15 -13.82
C PHE A 108 31.55 -31.92 -14.72
N TYR A 109 31.29 -32.12 -16.02
CA TYR A 109 31.05 -31.02 -16.96
C TYR A 109 29.76 -30.22 -16.65
N LYS A 110 28.74 -30.85 -16.04
CA LYS A 110 27.51 -30.17 -15.59
C LYS A 110 27.72 -29.42 -14.28
N ARG A 111 28.60 -29.90 -13.39
CA ARG A 111 28.93 -29.19 -12.14
C ARG A 111 29.48 -27.80 -12.43
N GLU A 112 30.41 -27.68 -13.37
CA GLU A 112 30.95 -26.37 -13.75
C GLU A 112 29.88 -25.44 -14.34
N GLN A 113 28.95 -25.97 -15.14
CA GLN A 113 27.84 -25.19 -15.70
C GLN A 113 26.85 -24.70 -14.62
N LEU A 114 26.57 -25.52 -13.60
CA LEU A 114 25.54 -25.25 -12.58
C LEU A 114 26.12 -24.74 -11.26
N LYS A 115 27.44 -24.55 -11.17
CA LYS A 115 28.13 -24.06 -9.96
C LYS A 115 27.52 -22.77 -9.42
N TYR A 116 27.05 -21.89 -10.30
CA TYR A 116 26.40 -20.64 -9.90
C TYR A 116 25.11 -20.82 -9.10
N LEU A 117 24.42 -21.96 -9.23
CA LEU A 117 23.21 -22.27 -8.44
C LEU A 117 23.57 -22.71 -7.03
N LYS A 118 24.63 -23.51 -6.91
CA LYS A 118 25.19 -23.91 -5.61
C LYS A 118 25.68 -22.70 -4.82
N ASP A 119 26.42 -21.81 -5.49
CA ASP A 119 27.06 -20.65 -4.87
C ASP A 119 26.17 -19.39 -4.87
N ILE A 120 24.88 -19.53 -5.17
CA ILE A 120 24.00 -18.40 -5.46
C ILE A 120 23.88 -17.40 -4.31
N GLY A 121 23.83 -17.89 -3.06
CA GLY A 121 23.82 -17.05 -1.86
C GLY A 121 25.08 -16.18 -1.78
N THR A 122 26.26 -16.81 -1.88
CA THR A 122 27.55 -16.10 -1.89
C THR A 122 27.66 -15.11 -3.05
N ILE A 123 27.14 -15.46 -4.24
CA ILE A 123 27.11 -14.55 -5.40
C ILE A 123 26.24 -13.33 -5.10
N LEU A 124 25.05 -13.52 -4.53
CA LEU A 124 24.17 -12.43 -4.14
C LEU A 124 24.82 -11.52 -3.11
N ASP A 125 25.38 -12.09 -2.04
CA ASP A 125 26.04 -11.33 -0.97
C ASP A 125 27.21 -10.52 -1.52
N THR A 126 28.04 -11.14 -2.37
CA THR A 126 29.16 -10.45 -3.03
C THR A 126 28.68 -9.30 -3.91
N ASN A 127 27.61 -9.51 -4.69
CA ASN A 127 27.04 -8.49 -5.55
C ASN A 127 26.41 -7.34 -4.74
N LEU A 128 25.77 -7.66 -3.62
CA LEU A 128 25.17 -6.69 -2.71
C LEU A 128 26.24 -5.83 -2.04
N ILE A 129 27.31 -6.44 -1.53
CA ILE A 129 28.47 -5.72 -0.97
C ILE A 129 29.05 -4.75 -2.01
N LYS A 130 29.23 -5.21 -3.26
CA LYS A 130 29.69 -4.34 -4.36
C LYS A 130 28.74 -3.17 -4.60
N ALA A 131 27.42 -3.41 -4.60
CA ALA A 131 26.43 -2.36 -4.79
C ALA A 131 26.45 -1.34 -3.64
N TYR A 132 26.58 -1.78 -2.39
CA TYR A 132 26.74 -0.89 -1.24
C TYR A 132 28.03 -0.09 -1.32
N GLN A 133 29.17 -0.69 -1.70
CA GLN A 133 30.41 0.05 -1.90
C GLN A 133 30.28 1.15 -2.96
N LEU A 134 29.54 0.89 -4.06
CA LEU A 134 29.23 1.90 -5.08
C LEU A 134 28.36 3.03 -4.51
N LYS A 135 27.38 2.70 -3.66
CA LYS A 135 26.52 3.68 -2.97
C LYS A 135 27.35 4.55 -2.01
N GLU A 136 28.16 3.95 -1.15
CA GLU A 136 29.04 4.66 -0.21
C GLU A 136 30.09 5.52 -0.93
N LYS A 137 30.60 5.05 -2.08
CA LYS A 137 31.46 5.89 -2.92
C LYS A 137 30.70 7.12 -3.42
N ALA A 138 29.48 6.95 -3.94
CA ALA A 138 28.67 8.06 -4.43
C ALA A 138 28.29 9.07 -3.33
N LEU A 139 28.09 8.61 -2.09
CA LEU A 139 27.82 9.48 -0.94
C LEU A 139 29.05 10.31 -0.54
N ARG A 140 30.24 9.69 -0.45
CA ARG A 140 31.50 10.41 -0.19
C ARG A 140 31.83 11.41 -1.29
N ASP A 141 31.65 10.98 -2.52
CA ASP A 141 31.77 11.78 -3.72
C ASP A 141 30.83 13.03 -3.64
N LEU A 142 29.60 12.87 -3.17
CA LEU A 142 28.64 13.97 -2.93
C LEU A 142 29.08 14.90 -1.77
N GLU A 143 29.62 14.35 -0.68
CA GLU A 143 30.10 15.12 0.47
C GLU A 143 31.28 16.05 0.10
N ILE A 144 32.26 15.52 -0.62
CA ILE A 144 33.40 16.28 -1.16
C ILE A 144 32.90 17.39 -2.09
N TRP A 145 31.93 17.06 -2.93
CA TRP A 145 31.32 18.07 -3.78
C TRP A 145 30.59 19.14 -2.97
N SER A 146 29.81 18.77 -1.95
CA SER A 146 29.08 19.73 -1.12
C SER A 146 29.97 20.71 -0.36
N SER A 147 31.23 20.33 -0.10
CA SER A 147 32.24 21.12 0.60
C SER A 147 33.21 21.88 -0.32
N SER A 148 33.07 21.76 -1.65
CA SER A 148 33.93 22.44 -2.63
C SER A 148 33.13 23.17 -3.72
N ASP A 149 33.70 24.23 -4.30
CA ASP A 149 33.14 24.93 -5.47
C ASP A 149 33.42 24.21 -6.80
N SER A 150 33.86 22.95 -6.73
CA SER A 150 34.25 22.16 -7.90
C SER A 150 33.05 21.51 -8.60
N SER A 151 33.16 21.31 -9.92
CA SER A 151 32.16 20.60 -10.70
C SER A 151 32.23 19.09 -10.44
N PHE A 152 31.14 18.52 -9.91
CA PHE A 152 31.01 17.06 -9.74
C PHE A 152 30.50 16.38 -11.00
N SER A 153 31.26 15.40 -11.51
CA SER A 153 30.78 14.47 -12.54
C SER A 153 30.24 13.21 -11.87
N PHE A 154 29.02 12.80 -12.23
CA PHE A 154 28.48 11.54 -11.73
C PHE A 154 29.36 10.38 -12.21
N ASN A 155 30.11 9.78 -11.29
CA ASN A 155 30.79 8.52 -11.57
C ASN A 155 29.71 7.48 -11.95
N ASN A 156 29.99 6.61 -12.93
CA ASN A 156 29.07 5.59 -13.46
C ASN A 156 28.63 4.51 -12.43
N ASN A 157 28.69 4.79 -11.13
CA ASN A 157 28.34 3.93 -10.01
C ASN A 157 26.89 3.47 -10.05
N GLN A 158 25.92 4.34 -10.34
CA GLN A 158 24.51 3.96 -10.48
C GLN A 158 24.33 2.98 -11.65
N ILE A 159 24.95 3.27 -12.81
CA ILE A 159 24.89 2.41 -14.00
C ILE A 159 25.51 1.03 -13.67
N LYS A 160 26.63 1.01 -12.94
CA LYS A 160 27.27 -0.23 -12.48
C LYS A 160 26.38 -1.02 -11.51
N ALA A 161 25.78 -0.37 -10.51
CA ALA A 161 24.88 -1.00 -9.55
C ALA A 161 23.62 -1.54 -10.25
N TYR A 162 23.05 -0.77 -11.18
CA TYR A 162 21.95 -1.22 -12.01
C TYR A 162 22.36 -2.39 -12.93
N GLY A 163 23.59 -2.40 -13.45
CA GLY A 163 24.14 -3.52 -14.20
C GLY A 163 24.24 -4.80 -13.37
N ILE A 164 24.66 -4.70 -12.10
CA ILE A 164 24.65 -5.82 -11.14
C ILE A 164 23.22 -6.32 -10.92
N PHE A 165 22.28 -5.41 -10.65
CA PHE A 165 20.87 -5.72 -10.45
C PHE A 165 20.28 -6.45 -11.66
N LYS A 166 20.40 -5.87 -12.86
CA LYS A 166 19.85 -6.42 -14.10
C LYS A 166 20.45 -7.79 -14.44
N LYS A 167 21.78 -7.93 -14.35
CA LYS A 167 22.45 -9.21 -14.63
C LYS A 167 21.99 -10.29 -13.66
N THR A 168 21.81 -9.94 -12.39
CA THR A 168 21.34 -10.87 -11.37
C THR A 168 19.89 -11.24 -11.63
N LEU A 169 19.01 -10.26 -11.81
CA LEU A 169 17.60 -10.45 -12.10
C LEU A 169 17.38 -11.36 -13.32
N LEU A 170 18.06 -11.09 -14.43
CA LEU A 170 17.96 -11.92 -15.64
C LEU A 170 18.29 -13.39 -15.37
N LYS A 171 19.28 -13.70 -14.53
CA LYS A 171 19.59 -15.10 -14.16
C LYS A 171 18.43 -15.80 -13.45
N TYR A 172 17.65 -15.08 -12.65
CA TYR A 172 16.50 -15.67 -11.93
C TYR A 172 15.29 -15.92 -12.83
N PHE A 173 15.12 -15.11 -13.87
CA PHE A 173 14.07 -15.33 -14.87
C PHE A 173 14.35 -16.49 -15.82
N HIS A 174 15.48 -17.20 -15.69
CA HIS A 174 15.73 -18.49 -16.35
C HIS A 174 15.20 -19.66 -15.49
N PHE A 175 13.91 -19.61 -15.12
CA PHE A 175 13.19 -20.65 -14.39
C PHE A 175 13.59 -20.89 -12.94
N LEU A 176 14.16 -19.91 -12.22
CA LEU A 176 14.54 -20.08 -10.81
C LEU A 176 13.49 -19.51 -9.85
N LEU A 177 13.06 -20.33 -8.90
CA LEU A 177 12.20 -19.89 -7.81
C LEU A 177 13.03 -19.24 -6.70
N LEU A 178 12.58 -18.07 -6.27
CA LEU A 178 13.27 -17.27 -5.26
C LEU A 178 12.89 -17.69 -3.85
N ASN A 179 13.88 -17.86 -2.99
CA ASN A 179 13.66 -17.98 -1.55
C ASN A 179 13.77 -16.62 -0.84
N GLY A 180 13.40 -16.57 0.44
CA GLY A 180 13.36 -15.33 1.22
C GLY A 180 14.70 -14.57 1.31
N ASN A 181 15.85 -15.25 1.27
CA ASN A 181 17.15 -14.55 1.25
C ASN A 181 17.39 -13.84 -0.10
N GLN A 182 16.93 -14.45 -1.19
CA GLN A 182 17.06 -13.88 -2.52
C GLN A 182 16.06 -12.75 -2.75
N GLU A 183 14.87 -12.83 -2.17
CA GLU A 183 13.90 -11.72 -2.16
C GLU A 183 14.48 -10.48 -1.44
N LYS A 184 15.14 -10.68 -0.28
CA LYS A 184 15.82 -9.61 0.45
C LYS A 184 16.89 -8.92 -0.38
N PHE A 185 17.65 -9.65 -1.20
CA PHE A 185 18.62 -9.05 -2.11
C PHE A 185 17.94 -8.06 -3.08
N PHE A 186 16.82 -8.44 -3.71
CA PHE A 186 16.11 -7.54 -4.63
C PHE A 186 15.50 -6.33 -3.92
N GLN A 187 14.98 -6.53 -2.71
CA GLN A 187 14.50 -5.44 -1.86
C GLN A 187 15.63 -4.43 -1.58
N GLN A 188 16.79 -4.90 -1.12
CA GLN A 188 17.95 -4.05 -0.81
C GLN A 188 18.54 -3.38 -2.05
N MET A 189 18.61 -4.09 -3.18
CA MET A 189 19.06 -3.49 -4.44
C MET A 189 18.12 -2.39 -4.93
N THR A 190 16.81 -2.55 -4.72
CA THR A 190 15.82 -1.51 -5.02
C THR A 190 15.98 -0.29 -4.10
N GLU A 191 16.30 -0.50 -2.83
CA GLU A 191 16.60 0.59 -1.89
C GLU A 191 17.92 1.32 -2.24
N ILE A 192 18.95 0.59 -2.67
CA ILE A 192 20.19 1.18 -3.21
C ILE A 192 19.86 2.04 -4.44
N PHE A 193 18.99 1.55 -5.31
CA PHE A 193 18.50 2.32 -6.47
C PHE A 193 17.78 3.61 -6.04
N PHE A 194 16.87 3.55 -5.06
CA PHE A 194 16.23 4.76 -4.50
C PHE A 194 17.25 5.76 -3.93
N SER A 195 18.27 5.26 -3.24
CA SER A 195 19.34 6.09 -2.70
C SER A 195 20.11 6.84 -3.79
N PHE A 196 20.45 6.17 -4.90
CA PHE A 196 21.09 6.83 -6.03
C PHE A 196 20.21 7.92 -6.66
N MET A 197 18.90 7.71 -6.74
CA MET A 197 17.96 8.72 -7.24
C MET A 197 17.89 9.94 -6.32
N ALA A 198 17.85 9.73 -5.00
CA ALA A 198 17.89 10.83 -4.04
C ALA A 198 19.21 11.62 -4.13
N ILE A 199 20.35 10.93 -4.28
CA ILE A 199 21.67 11.58 -4.49
C ILE A 199 21.65 12.44 -5.77
N PHE A 200 21.09 11.92 -6.86
CA PHE A 200 20.97 12.64 -8.12
C PHE A 200 20.15 13.93 -7.96
N GLN A 201 19.04 13.90 -7.23
CA GLN A 201 18.25 15.10 -6.95
C GLN A 201 19.04 16.18 -6.18
N ILE A 202 19.84 15.79 -5.19
CA ILE A 202 20.64 16.75 -4.40
C ILE A 202 21.58 17.52 -5.32
N GLN A 203 22.15 16.84 -6.32
CA GLN A 203 23.07 17.45 -7.27
C GLN A 203 22.37 18.47 -8.17
N GLU A 204 21.25 18.06 -8.77
CA GLU A 204 20.50 18.91 -9.67
C GLU A 204 19.93 20.15 -8.95
N LYS A 205 19.59 20.06 -7.65
CA LYS A 205 19.20 21.24 -6.85
C LYS A 205 20.28 22.33 -6.81
N ARG A 206 21.58 21.98 -6.80
CA ARG A 206 22.67 22.98 -6.79
C ARG A 206 23.01 23.50 -8.20
N ARG A 207 22.63 22.77 -9.26
CA ARG A 207 22.98 23.12 -10.65
C ARG A 207 22.07 24.19 -11.24
N ASP A 208 20.75 24.15 -11.02
CA ASP A 208 19.87 25.30 -11.23
C ASP A 208 18.39 25.01 -10.87
N ASN A 209 17.88 25.67 -9.83
CA ASN A 209 16.48 26.12 -9.67
C ASN A 209 15.35 25.11 -9.37
N ASN A 210 15.53 24.12 -8.49
CA ASN A 210 14.41 23.34 -7.93
C ASN A 210 13.45 22.76 -8.99
N LYS A 211 13.90 22.53 -10.23
CA LYS A 211 13.03 22.02 -11.29
C LYS A 211 12.66 20.56 -11.00
N THR A 212 11.47 20.19 -11.46
CA THR A 212 11.00 18.80 -11.45
C THR A 212 11.98 17.92 -12.21
N ILE A 213 12.39 16.80 -11.61
CA ILE A 213 13.35 15.85 -12.18
C ILE A 213 12.61 14.58 -12.60
N PRO A 214 12.39 14.36 -13.90
CA PRO A 214 11.76 13.13 -14.38
C PRO A 214 12.76 11.97 -14.32
N ILE A 215 12.36 10.88 -13.65
CA ILE A 215 13.10 9.62 -13.62
C ILE A 215 12.25 8.55 -14.31
N THR A 216 12.77 7.95 -15.38
CA THR A 216 12.07 6.90 -16.11
C THR A 216 12.31 5.54 -15.44
N LEU A 217 11.23 4.91 -14.99
CA LEU A 217 11.20 3.56 -14.45
C LEU A 217 11.02 2.54 -15.58
N LYS A 218 11.78 1.46 -15.49
CA LYS A 218 11.73 0.30 -16.40
C LYS A 218 10.84 -0.81 -15.84
N SER A 219 10.38 -1.70 -16.71
CA SER A 219 9.47 -2.80 -16.35
C SER A 219 10.04 -3.69 -15.24
N GLU A 220 11.35 -3.98 -15.28
CA GLU A 220 12.00 -4.79 -14.26
C GLU A 220 12.05 -4.10 -12.89
N GLN A 221 12.19 -2.77 -12.87
CA GLN A 221 12.20 -1.98 -11.64
C GLN A 221 10.79 -1.92 -11.05
N ILE A 222 9.78 -1.66 -11.88
CA ILE A 222 8.37 -1.69 -11.47
C ILE A 222 8.05 -3.06 -10.88
N TYR A 223 8.38 -4.14 -11.59
CA TYR A 223 8.17 -5.50 -11.11
C TYR A 223 8.80 -5.73 -9.73
N CYS A 224 10.08 -5.38 -9.53
CA CYS A 224 10.75 -5.59 -8.25
C CYS A 224 10.18 -4.73 -7.11
N ILE A 225 9.83 -3.47 -7.40
CA ILE A 225 9.20 -2.56 -6.42
C ILE A 225 7.86 -3.15 -5.95
N LEU A 226 7.05 -3.64 -6.90
CA LEU A 226 5.74 -4.21 -6.59
C LEU A 226 5.86 -5.57 -5.89
N LYS A 227 6.74 -6.45 -6.37
CA LYS A 227 6.82 -7.85 -5.93
C LYS A 227 7.47 -8.03 -4.57
N TYR A 228 8.52 -7.29 -4.21
CA TYR A 228 9.38 -7.63 -3.06
C TYR A 228 9.21 -6.72 -1.84
N PHE A 229 8.32 -5.73 -1.89
CA PHE A 229 8.02 -4.91 -0.72
C PHE A 229 6.67 -5.27 -0.10
N ASP A 230 6.62 -5.20 1.23
CA ASP A 230 5.37 -4.97 1.95
C ASP A 230 4.87 -3.54 1.64
N ASN A 231 3.55 -3.36 1.64
CA ASN A 231 2.93 -2.09 1.29
C ASN A 231 3.30 -0.94 2.24
N LYS A 232 3.27 -1.18 3.55
CA LYS A 232 3.61 -0.16 4.54
C LYS A 232 5.08 0.22 4.42
N ILE A 233 5.95 -0.78 4.24
CA ILE A 233 7.39 -0.55 4.03
C ILE A 233 7.63 0.25 2.75
N LEU A 234 6.97 -0.10 1.64
CA LEU A 234 7.12 0.62 0.38
C LEU A 234 6.71 2.10 0.53
N MET A 235 5.56 2.35 1.13
CA MET A 235 5.07 3.70 1.38
C MET A 235 6.05 4.51 2.25
N GLN A 236 6.59 3.90 3.31
CA GLN A 236 7.59 4.52 4.18
C GLN A 236 8.87 4.87 3.41
N LYS A 237 9.41 3.93 2.62
CA LYS A 237 10.64 4.13 1.85
C LYS A 237 10.46 5.22 0.79
N LEU A 238 9.36 5.21 0.04
CA LEU A 238 9.11 6.25 -0.96
C LEU A 238 8.98 7.63 -0.32
N ASN A 239 8.26 7.76 0.81
CA ASN A 239 8.21 9.03 1.55
C ASN A 239 9.60 9.44 2.06
N GLN A 240 10.35 8.52 2.67
CA GLN A 240 11.70 8.77 3.20
C GLN A 240 12.63 9.33 2.13
N TYR A 241 12.67 8.71 0.96
CA TYR A 241 13.59 9.10 -0.11
C TYR A 241 13.11 10.30 -0.92
N PHE A 242 11.79 10.44 -1.12
CA PHE A 242 11.28 11.32 -2.17
C PHE A 242 10.34 12.45 -1.69
N GLN A 243 9.82 12.43 -0.46
CA GLN A 243 8.82 13.43 -0.01
C GLN A 243 9.32 14.88 -0.03
N LYS A 244 10.62 15.09 0.18
CA LYS A 244 11.25 16.43 0.14
C LYS A 244 12.02 16.69 -1.17
N THR A 245 11.82 15.82 -2.16
CA THR A 245 12.46 15.89 -3.48
C THR A 245 11.48 16.43 -4.52
N ASN A 246 12.00 16.93 -5.63
CA ASN A 246 11.20 17.32 -6.79
C ASN A 246 11.28 16.22 -7.87
N ILE A 247 11.54 14.97 -7.45
CA ILE A 247 11.56 13.81 -8.33
C ILE A 247 10.14 13.46 -8.71
N ILE A 248 9.93 13.20 -10.00
CA ILE A 248 8.72 12.56 -10.51
C ILE A 248 9.10 11.32 -11.30
N PHE A 249 8.41 10.22 -11.05
CA PHE A 249 8.58 9.02 -11.85
C PHE A 249 7.78 9.09 -13.14
N LYS A 250 8.39 8.63 -14.22
CA LYS A 250 7.75 8.33 -15.50
C LYS A 250 7.91 6.86 -15.79
N THR A 251 7.06 6.30 -16.63
CA THR A 251 7.28 4.96 -17.19
C THR A 251 7.97 5.07 -18.55
N GLU A 252 8.72 4.04 -18.93
CA GLU A 252 9.22 3.90 -20.30
C GLU A 252 8.04 3.85 -21.30
N ARG A 253 8.24 4.36 -22.52
CA ARG A 253 7.13 4.60 -23.48
C ARG A 253 6.35 3.34 -23.86
N ASP A 254 7.00 2.18 -23.81
CA ASP A 254 6.45 0.87 -24.16
C ASP A 254 5.82 0.13 -22.98
N ILE A 255 5.86 0.69 -21.77
CA ILE A 255 5.24 0.11 -20.59
C ILE A 255 3.77 0.53 -20.52
N ASP A 256 2.88 -0.44 -20.71
CA ASP A 256 1.45 -0.29 -20.45
C ASP A 256 1.16 -0.39 -18.94
N LEU A 257 1.25 0.76 -18.26
CA LEU A 257 1.01 0.87 -16.82
C LEU A 257 -0.43 0.44 -16.45
N ILE A 258 -1.42 0.81 -17.26
CA ILE A 258 -2.83 0.46 -17.04
C ILE A 258 -3.02 -1.05 -17.25
N GLY A 259 -2.42 -1.62 -18.29
CA GLY A 259 -2.41 -3.06 -18.55
C GLY A 259 -1.82 -3.86 -17.39
N ILE A 260 -0.71 -3.39 -16.80
CA ILE A 260 -0.14 -4.00 -15.58
C ILE A 260 -1.16 -4.00 -14.45
N PHE A 261 -1.84 -2.87 -14.21
CA PHE A 261 -2.82 -2.81 -13.12
C PHE A 261 -4.03 -3.71 -13.36
N LYS A 262 -4.56 -3.72 -14.58
CA LYS A 262 -5.65 -4.62 -15.00
C LYS A 262 -5.27 -6.07 -14.80
N ASN A 263 -4.05 -6.44 -15.17
CA ASN A 263 -3.56 -7.79 -14.97
C ASN A 263 -3.50 -8.16 -13.48
N ILE A 264 -2.92 -7.31 -12.64
CA ILE A 264 -2.90 -7.50 -11.17
C ILE A 264 -4.31 -7.62 -10.61
N SER A 265 -5.18 -6.66 -10.96
CA SER A 265 -6.56 -6.59 -10.50
C SER A 265 -7.39 -7.82 -10.91
N SER A 266 -7.17 -8.38 -12.10
CA SER A 266 -7.88 -9.57 -12.56
C SER A 266 -7.62 -10.84 -11.72
N GLN A 267 -6.52 -10.90 -10.98
CA GLN A 267 -6.22 -12.01 -10.07
C GLN A 267 -6.64 -11.72 -8.62
N PHE A 268 -7.06 -10.48 -8.34
CA PHE A 268 -7.55 -10.09 -7.04
C PHE A 268 -9.05 -10.39 -6.92
N VAL A 269 -9.35 -11.63 -6.52
CA VAL A 269 -10.73 -12.19 -6.51
C VAL A 269 -11.25 -12.54 -5.12
N ASN A 270 -10.42 -12.39 -4.08
CA ASN A 270 -10.79 -12.69 -2.69
C ASN A 270 -10.89 -11.38 -1.89
N ILE A 271 -11.81 -11.34 -0.92
CA ILE A 271 -11.91 -10.24 0.04
C ILE A 271 -10.57 -10.13 0.78
N ASP A 272 -9.92 -8.96 0.74
CA ASP A 272 -8.58 -8.76 1.31
C ASP A 272 -8.53 -8.64 2.85
N ILE A 273 -9.35 -9.41 3.57
CA ILE A 273 -9.31 -9.49 5.04
C ILE A 273 -7.92 -9.95 5.51
N PHE A 274 -7.36 -10.94 4.81
CA PHE A 274 -5.97 -11.36 4.96
C PHE A 274 -5.17 -10.91 3.75
N GLU A 275 -3.91 -10.53 3.96
CA GLU A 275 -3.04 -10.14 2.87
C GLU A 275 -2.66 -11.35 2.02
N THR A 276 -3.18 -11.39 0.80
CA THR A 276 -2.74 -12.29 -0.26
C THR A 276 -1.64 -11.64 -1.09
N GLU A 277 -0.93 -12.43 -1.90
CA GLU A 277 0.05 -11.89 -2.84
C GLU A 277 -0.58 -10.86 -3.80
N PHE A 278 -1.73 -11.16 -4.39
CA PHE A 278 -2.39 -10.28 -5.35
C PHE A 278 -2.94 -9.01 -4.70
N SER A 279 -3.51 -9.10 -3.50
CA SER A 279 -3.92 -7.90 -2.75
C SER A 279 -2.72 -7.02 -2.40
N ARG A 280 -1.58 -7.61 -2.04
CA ARG A 280 -0.34 -6.86 -1.77
C ARG A 280 0.17 -6.17 -3.04
N LEU A 281 0.18 -6.87 -4.17
CA LEU A 281 0.54 -6.30 -5.48
C LEU A 281 -0.39 -5.15 -5.88
N PHE A 282 -1.69 -5.29 -5.65
CA PHE A 282 -2.68 -4.25 -5.90
C PHE A 282 -2.39 -2.99 -5.06
N LYS A 283 -2.20 -3.15 -3.75
CA LYS A 283 -1.85 -2.07 -2.82
C LYS A 283 -0.53 -1.39 -3.21
N ASN A 284 0.50 -2.19 -3.52
CA ASN A 284 1.80 -1.67 -3.96
C ASN A 284 1.73 -0.91 -5.26
N PHE A 285 0.85 -1.33 -6.19
CA PHE A 285 0.64 -0.64 -7.44
C PHE A 285 0.10 0.77 -7.20
N LEU A 286 -0.90 0.92 -6.33
CA LEU A 286 -1.44 2.23 -5.93
C LEU A 286 -0.37 3.10 -5.26
N VAL A 287 0.42 2.53 -4.35
CA VAL A 287 1.50 3.25 -3.66
C VAL A 287 2.59 3.72 -4.64
N LEU A 288 3.02 2.89 -5.59
CA LEU A 288 3.99 3.31 -6.60
C LEU A 288 3.39 4.35 -7.55
N SER A 289 2.15 4.14 -7.99
CA SER A 289 1.44 5.06 -8.89
C SER A 289 1.24 6.44 -8.27
N ALA A 290 1.23 6.55 -6.93
CA ALA A 290 1.22 7.83 -6.22
C ALA A 290 2.43 8.73 -6.59
N TRP A 291 3.53 8.12 -7.00
CA TRP A 291 4.79 8.80 -7.35
C TRP A 291 5.02 8.93 -8.86
N ILE A 292 4.24 8.23 -9.68
CA ILE A 292 4.28 8.33 -11.14
C ILE A 292 3.50 9.57 -11.63
N GLU A 293 4.00 10.22 -12.69
CA GLU A 293 3.28 11.23 -13.48
C GLU A 293 2.20 10.53 -14.30
N LEU A 294 0.94 10.89 -14.08
CA LEU A 294 -0.20 10.32 -14.78
C LEU A 294 -0.87 11.39 -15.63
N ASP A 295 -1.39 10.99 -16.78
CA ASP A 295 -2.39 11.78 -17.50
C ASP A 295 -3.80 11.48 -16.96
N GLN A 296 -4.81 12.22 -17.45
CA GLN A 296 -6.21 12.04 -17.03
C GLN A 296 -6.69 10.60 -17.28
N ASN A 297 -6.37 10.03 -18.45
CA ASN A 297 -6.85 8.71 -18.84
C ASN A 297 -6.31 7.62 -17.92
N ALA A 298 -5.02 7.71 -17.55
CA ALA A 298 -4.38 6.77 -16.64
C ALA A 298 -4.92 6.92 -15.21
N PHE A 299 -5.15 8.15 -14.75
CA PHE A 299 -5.77 8.40 -13.46
C PHE A 299 -7.18 7.81 -13.39
N ASP A 300 -8.03 8.13 -14.37
CA ASP A 300 -9.41 7.64 -14.43
C ASP A 300 -9.47 6.12 -14.49
N ALA A 301 -8.63 5.49 -15.33
CA ALA A 301 -8.58 4.03 -15.42
C ALA A 301 -8.18 3.35 -14.09
N ILE A 302 -7.26 3.95 -13.32
CA ILE A 302 -6.90 3.44 -11.99
C ILE A 302 -8.09 3.56 -11.04
N ILE A 303 -8.79 4.71 -11.05
CA ILE A 303 -9.97 4.93 -10.21
C ILE A 303 -11.11 3.98 -10.57
N GLU A 304 -11.38 3.75 -11.86
CA GLU A 304 -12.41 2.80 -12.31
C GLU A 304 -12.11 1.37 -11.85
N ILE A 305 -10.85 0.94 -11.92
CA ILE A 305 -10.43 -0.37 -11.40
C ILE A 305 -10.64 -0.44 -9.89
N CYS A 306 -10.29 0.61 -9.13
CA CYS A 306 -10.59 0.65 -7.70
C CYS A 306 -12.10 0.58 -7.44
N GLN A 307 -12.91 1.32 -8.20
CA GLN A 307 -14.36 1.31 -8.07
C GLN A 307 -14.94 -0.09 -8.29
N GLU A 308 -14.53 -0.79 -9.37
CA GLU A 308 -14.95 -2.16 -9.65
C GLU A 308 -14.71 -3.07 -8.44
N LYS A 309 -13.54 -2.96 -7.80
CA LYS A 309 -13.19 -3.80 -6.64
C LYS A 309 -13.88 -3.38 -5.34
N ILE A 310 -14.34 -2.13 -5.20
CA ILE A 310 -15.25 -1.73 -4.12
C ILE A 310 -16.63 -2.36 -4.36
N ASP A 311 -17.12 -2.31 -5.59
CA ASP A 311 -18.45 -2.81 -5.96
C ASP A 311 -18.57 -4.31 -5.77
N GLU A 312 -17.49 -5.05 -6.03
CA GLU A 312 -17.33 -6.49 -5.78
C GLU A 312 -17.11 -6.86 -4.29
N ASP A 313 -17.07 -5.89 -3.35
CA ASP A 313 -16.73 -6.09 -1.92
C ASP A 313 -15.36 -6.77 -1.69
N LEU A 314 -14.37 -6.46 -2.54
CA LEU A 314 -13.02 -7.05 -2.47
C LEU A 314 -12.00 -6.16 -1.74
N LEU A 315 -12.22 -4.83 -1.72
CA LEU A 315 -11.31 -3.85 -1.10
C LEU A 315 -11.74 -3.49 0.32
N ARG A 316 -11.34 -4.23 1.35
CA ARG A 316 -11.52 -3.85 2.77
C ARG A 316 -10.27 -3.23 3.39
N ASN A 317 -9.11 -3.84 3.18
CA ASN A 317 -7.83 -3.43 3.76
C ASN A 317 -6.93 -2.61 2.81
N SER A 318 -7.50 -2.12 1.72
CA SER A 318 -6.76 -1.40 0.66
C SER A 318 -7.04 0.10 0.61
N TYR A 319 -7.98 0.60 1.43
CA TYR A 319 -8.37 2.02 1.46
C TYR A 319 -7.21 2.95 1.81
N ASP A 320 -6.27 2.54 2.68
CA ASP A 320 -5.08 3.36 2.99
C ASP A 320 -4.20 3.60 1.76
N SER A 321 -3.96 2.56 0.95
CA SER A 321 -3.18 2.68 -0.28
C SER A 321 -3.88 3.54 -1.33
N MET A 322 -5.21 3.40 -1.45
CA MET A 322 -6.02 4.24 -2.33
C MET A 322 -6.01 5.71 -1.88
N GLY A 323 -6.20 5.96 -0.58
CA GLY A 323 -6.14 7.30 0.01
C GLY A 323 -4.77 7.94 -0.16
N TYR A 324 -3.69 7.17 0.03
CA TYR A 324 -2.33 7.62 -0.22
C TYR A 324 -2.11 8.02 -1.69
N PHE A 325 -2.55 7.17 -2.63
CA PHE A 325 -2.52 7.44 -4.06
C PHE A 325 -3.24 8.74 -4.42
N ILE A 326 -4.52 8.87 -4.05
CA ILE A 326 -5.35 10.03 -4.34
C ILE A 326 -4.73 11.31 -3.75
N THR A 327 -4.34 11.27 -2.48
CA THR A 327 -3.79 12.45 -1.78
C THR A 327 -2.49 12.92 -2.41
N LYS A 328 -1.62 12.00 -2.83
CA LYS A 328 -0.34 12.34 -3.47
C LYS A 328 -0.55 12.91 -4.87
N GLN A 329 -1.45 12.34 -5.67
CA GLN A 329 -1.78 12.87 -6.99
C GLN A 329 -2.39 14.27 -6.88
N TRP A 330 -3.28 14.48 -5.90
CA TRP A 330 -3.84 15.80 -5.60
C TRP A 330 -2.79 16.84 -5.19
N ASN A 331 -1.85 16.46 -4.32
CA ASN A 331 -0.79 17.37 -3.88
C ASN A 331 0.15 17.75 -5.02
N LYS A 332 0.45 16.82 -5.94
CA LYS A 332 1.21 17.12 -7.16
C LYS A 332 0.47 18.13 -8.03
N PHE A 333 -0.82 17.91 -8.27
CA PHE A 333 -1.68 18.84 -9.00
C PHE A 333 -1.66 20.25 -8.40
N LYS A 334 -1.74 20.37 -7.07
CA LYS A 334 -1.68 21.68 -6.40
C LYS A 334 -0.32 22.39 -6.50
N MET A 335 0.77 21.65 -6.42
CA MET A 335 2.13 22.22 -6.37
C MET A 335 2.70 22.53 -7.76
N GLU A 336 2.29 21.77 -8.77
CA GLU A 336 2.80 21.88 -10.13
C GLU A 336 1.65 22.32 -11.02
N ILE A 337 1.61 23.60 -11.39
CA ILE A 337 0.59 24.26 -12.26
C ILE A 337 0.67 23.72 -13.71
N LYS A 338 0.75 22.41 -13.89
CA LYS A 338 1.04 21.71 -15.15
C LYS A 338 0.25 20.44 -15.39
N THR A 339 -0.55 19.94 -14.42
CA THR A 339 -1.35 18.73 -14.63
C THR A 339 -2.85 19.08 -14.69
N GLU A 340 -3.53 18.56 -15.71
CA GLU A 340 -4.97 18.76 -15.99
C GLU A 340 -5.85 17.68 -15.34
N ILE A 341 -5.37 17.03 -14.27
CA ILE A 341 -6.14 15.95 -13.66
C ILE A 341 -7.39 16.52 -12.98
N LYS A 342 -8.56 16.12 -13.47
CA LYS A 342 -9.86 16.37 -12.86
C LYS A 342 -10.15 15.25 -11.87
N PHE A 343 -10.29 15.61 -10.60
CA PHE A 343 -10.57 14.66 -9.53
C PHE A 343 -12.08 14.45 -9.30
N SER A 344 -12.95 14.99 -10.16
CA SER A 344 -14.41 14.84 -10.02
C SER A 344 -14.87 13.37 -10.09
N ILE A 345 -14.16 12.53 -10.85
CA ILE A 345 -14.41 11.07 -10.98
C ILE A 345 -14.37 10.33 -9.63
N LEU A 346 -13.75 10.94 -8.61
CA LEU A 346 -13.65 10.37 -7.27
C LEU A 346 -15.01 10.32 -6.55
N ASP A 347 -16.03 11.01 -7.05
CA ASP A 347 -17.40 10.92 -6.54
C ASP A 347 -17.94 9.48 -6.62
N ARG A 348 -17.56 8.75 -7.67
CA ARG A 348 -17.90 7.33 -7.84
C ARG A 348 -17.36 6.46 -6.70
N ILE A 349 -16.12 6.70 -6.26
CA ILE A 349 -15.53 5.99 -5.11
C ILE A 349 -16.30 6.30 -3.84
N LEU A 350 -16.59 7.58 -3.60
CA LEU A 350 -17.35 8.02 -2.42
C LEU A 350 -18.72 7.35 -2.36
N PHE A 351 -19.49 7.40 -3.44
CA PHE A 351 -20.85 6.85 -3.44
C PHE A 351 -20.88 5.32 -3.46
N SER A 352 -19.87 4.66 -4.02
CA SER A 352 -19.70 3.21 -3.89
C SER A 352 -19.43 2.84 -2.43
N PHE A 353 -18.57 3.59 -1.73
CA PHE A 353 -18.34 3.39 -0.29
C PHE A 353 -19.61 3.64 0.53
N ILE A 354 -20.34 4.74 0.29
CA ILE A 354 -21.59 5.05 1.00
C ILE A 354 -22.62 3.93 0.79
N ARG A 355 -22.80 3.46 -0.45
CA ARG A 355 -23.69 2.34 -0.76
C ARG A 355 -23.30 1.10 0.05
N LYS A 356 -22.02 0.73 0.05
CA LYS A 356 -21.54 -0.43 0.80
C LYS A 356 -21.68 -0.28 2.30
N LEU A 357 -21.47 0.93 2.83
CA LEU A 357 -21.74 1.26 4.22
C LEU A 357 -23.23 1.08 4.56
N THR A 358 -24.16 1.40 3.65
CA THR A 358 -25.59 1.14 3.87
C THR A 358 -26.01 -0.33 3.70
N GLU A 359 -25.34 -1.09 2.83
CA GLU A 359 -25.64 -2.51 2.58
C GLU A 359 -25.06 -3.45 3.65
N ASN A 360 -23.86 -3.15 4.14
CA ASN A 360 -23.13 -3.96 5.12
C ASN A 360 -22.42 -3.06 6.14
N PHE A 361 -23.21 -2.48 7.03
CA PHE A 361 -22.77 -1.42 7.92
C PHE A 361 -21.62 -1.81 8.83
N SER A 362 -21.71 -2.97 9.51
CA SER A 362 -20.67 -3.40 10.45
C SER A 362 -19.31 -3.63 9.78
N GLY A 363 -19.31 -4.20 8.57
CA GLY A 363 -18.08 -4.44 7.81
C GLY A 363 -17.39 -3.14 7.37
N TYR A 364 -18.17 -2.18 6.86
CA TYR A 364 -17.63 -0.92 6.32
C TYR A 364 -17.41 0.16 7.39
N LEU A 365 -18.06 0.05 8.55
CA LEU A 365 -17.74 0.88 9.71
C LEU A 365 -16.31 0.64 10.18
N ILE A 366 -15.87 -0.63 10.25
CA ILE A 366 -14.49 -0.99 10.62
C ILE A 366 -13.48 -0.32 9.69
N ILE A 367 -13.80 -0.21 8.40
CA ILE A 367 -12.94 0.46 7.41
C ILE A 367 -12.86 1.96 7.69
N LEU A 368 -14.00 2.61 8.00
CA LEU A 368 -14.03 4.01 8.39
C LEU A 368 -13.24 4.25 9.69
N GLU A 369 -13.28 3.32 10.63
CA GLU A 369 -12.53 3.35 11.89
C GLU A 369 -11.03 3.13 11.68
N SER A 370 -10.64 2.19 10.81
CA SER A 370 -9.22 1.89 10.55
C SER A 370 -8.54 2.93 9.66
N SER A 371 -9.29 3.53 8.73
CA SER A 371 -8.78 4.39 7.66
C SER A 371 -9.55 5.71 7.49
N PRO A 372 -9.88 6.46 8.57
CA PRO A 372 -10.77 7.62 8.50
C PRO A 372 -10.23 8.72 7.58
N ARG A 373 -8.90 8.90 7.59
CA ARG A 373 -8.22 9.93 6.78
C ARG A 373 -8.40 9.72 5.28
N CYS A 374 -8.60 8.48 4.82
CA CYS A 374 -8.82 8.20 3.40
C CYS A 374 -10.12 8.88 2.93
N MET A 375 -11.22 8.67 3.64
CA MET A 375 -12.52 9.27 3.31
C MET A 375 -12.53 10.78 3.53
N GLN A 376 -11.90 11.27 4.59
CA GLN A 376 -11.79 12.72 4.82
C GLN A 376 -11.01 13.42 3.72
N ASN A 377 -9.88 12.87 3.28
CA ASN A 377 -9.11 13.44 2.17
C ASN A 377 -9.89 13.40 0.85
N LEU A 378 -10.59 12.29 0.59
CA LEU A 378 -11.47 12.13 -0.56
C LEU A 378 -12.54 13.22 -0.60
N LEU A 379 -13.27 13.39 0.51
CA LEU A 379 -14.30 14.42 0.65
C LEU A 379 -13.72 15.84 0.52
N PHE A 380 -12.59 16.12 1.18
CA PHE A 380 -11.91 17.41 1.08
C PHE A 380 -11.55 17.78 -0.37
N ILE A 381 -11.08 16.82 -1.15
CA ILE A 381 -10.78 17.00 -2.58
C ILE A 381 -12.09 17.27 -3.34
N LEU A 382 -13.11 16.44 -3.13
CA LEU A 382 -14.39 16.55 -3.80
C LEU A 382 -15.12 17.88 -3.51
N GLN A 383 -14.97 18.44 -2.32
CA GLN A 383 -15.51 19.76 -1.95
C GLN A 383 -14.95 20.91 -2.81
N GLN A 384 -13.78 20.73 -3.43
CA GLN A 384 -13.21 21.72 -4.36
C GLN A 384 -13.91 21.71 -5.73
N TYR A 385 -14.75 20.72 -5.98
CA TYR A 385 -15.52 20.55 -7.20
C TYR A 385 -16.99 20.82 -6.93
N ASN A 386 -17.68 21.42 -7.90
CA ASN A 386 -19.12 21.63 -7.82
C ASN A 386 -19.85 20.36 -8.27
N ILE A 387 -19.87 19.35 -7.40
CA ILE A 387 -20.51 18.05 -7.68
C ILE A 387 -22.02 18.23 -7.69
N GLU A 388 -22.66 17.78 -8.75
CA GLU A 388 -24.11 17.70 -8.86
C GLU A 388 -24.56 16.29 -8.48
N LEU A 389 -25.37 16.19 -7.42
CA LEU A 389 -25.86 14.90 -6.95
C LEU A 389 -27.05 14.45 -7.78
N ASP A 390 -26.94 13.27 -8.39
CA ASP A 390 -28.09 12.64 -9.03
C ASP A 390 -29.10 12.11 -7.99
N LEU A 391 -30.29 11.69 -8.46
CA LEU A 391 -31.34 11.19 -7.58
C LEU A 391 -30.94 9.94 -6.78
N ILE A 392 -30.07 9.09 -7.33
CA ILE A 392 -29.59 7.87 -6.67
C ILE A 392 -28.65 8.25 -5.52
N GLN A 393 -27.70 9.15 -5.77
CA GLN A 393 -26.77 9.68 -4.79
C GLN A 393 -27.51 10.41 -3.66
N GLN A 394 -28.50 11.24 -4.00
CA GLN A 394 -29.36 11.90 -3.01
C GLN A 394 -30.10 10.88 -2.12
N ALA A 395 -30.68 9.84 -2.72
CA ALA A 395 -31.35 8.77 -1.99
C ALA A 395 -30.38 8.00 -1.08
N LEU A 396 -29.18 7.70 -1.55
CA LEU A 396 -28.14 7.02 -0.77
C LEU A 396 -27.74 7.80 0.48
N ILE A 397 -27.56 9.13 0.37
CA ILE A 397 -27.26 9.98 1.52
C ILE A 397 -28.41 9.94 2.54
N ASN A 398 -29.65 10.06 2.07
CA ASN A 398 -30.82 10.01 2.96
C ASN A 398 -30.96 8.65 3.66
N THR A 399 -30.68 7.54 2.95
CA THR A 399 -30.63 6.20 3.54
C THR A 399 -29.53 6.10 4.57
N LEU A 400 -28.32 6.57 4.27
CA LEU A 400 -27.19 6.59 5.20
C LEU A 400 -27.55 7.32 6.51
N ILE A 401 -28.15 8.51 6.42
CA ILE A 401 -28.57 9.27 7.60
C ILE A 401 -29.58 8.47 8.45
N LYS A 402 -30.59 7.85 7.81
CA LYS A 402 -31.57 7.00 8.52
C LYS A 402 -30.90 5.82 9.21
N THR A 403 -30.01 5.11 8.52
CA THR A 403 -29.25 3.98 9.09
C THR A 403 -28.41 4.43 10.28
N ILE A 404 -27.74 5.57 10.20
CA ILE A 404 -26.93 6.09 11.31
C ILE A 404 -27.80 6.42 12.52
N MET A 405 -28.98 6.99 12.34
CA MET A 405 -29.89 7.35 13.45
C MET A 405 -30.32 6.16 14.32
N GLU A 406 -30.27 4.94 13.80
CA GLU A 406 -30.62 3.71 14.52
C GLU A 406 -29.48 3.16 15.40
N LEU A 407 -28.27 3.73 15.31
CA LEU A 407 -27.07 3.22 15.97
C LEU A 407 -26.90 3.77 17.40
N PRO A 408 -26.00 3.17 18.21
CA PRO A 408 -25.57 3.76 19.47
C PRO A 408 -25.03 5.18 19.29
N ASN A 409 -25.29 6.03 20.27
CA ASN A 409 -24.96 7.46 20.22
C ASN A 409 -23.47 7.72 19.91
N ASP A 410 -22.57 6.95 20.49
CA ASP A 410 -21.12 7.12 20.27
C ASP A 410 -20.74 6.85 18.81
N THR A 411 -21.35 5.83 18.19
CA THR A 411 -21.19 5.52 16.77
C THR A 411 -21.76 6.65 15.89
N GLN A 412 -22.91 7.23 16.26
CA GLN A 412 -23.49 8.35 15.53
C GLN A 412 -22.53 9.55 15.51
N ILE A 413 -21.93 9.89 16.67
CA ILE A 413 -20.99 11.01 16.76
C ILE A 413 -19.70 10.70 15.99
N PHE A 414 -19.17 9.47 16.10
CA PHE A 414 -17.99 9.04 15.35
C PHE A 414 -18.17 9.27 13.85
N ILE A 415 -19.24 8.72 13.27
CA ILE A 415 -19.50 8.83 11.84
C ILE A 415 -19.81 10.28 11.44
N SER A 416 -20.45 11.04 12.34
CA SER A 416 -20.68 12.47 12.11
C SER A 416 -19.38 13.24 11.94
N ASN A 417 -18.38 12.96 12.78
CA ASN A 417 -17.06 13.59 12.74
C ASN A 417 -16.23 13.20 11.52
N TYR A 418 -16.22 11.91 11.16
CA TYR A 418 -15.29 11.39 10.15
C TYR A 418 -15.89 11.24 8.75
N LEU A 419 -17.20 11.42 8.58
CA LEU A 419 -17.88 11.30 7.30
C LEU A 419 -18.92 12.40 7.05
N ILE A 420 -19.92 12.54 7.94
CA ILE A 420 -21.11 13.36 7.61
C ILE A 420 -20.81 14.86 7.59
N CYS A 421 -19.98 15.36 8.51
CA CYS A 421 -19.57 16.77 8.49
C CYS A 421 -18.88 17.13 7.17
N ASP A 422 -17.98 16.28 6.67
CA ASP A 422 -17.27 16.49 5.41
C ASP A 422 -18.16 16.24 4.18
N LEU A 423 -19.23 15.44 4.30
CA LEU A 423 -20.23 15.24 3.26
C LEU A 423 -21.16 16.46 3.10
N PHE A 424 -21.44 17.19 4.19
CA PHE A 424 -22.40 18.29 4.18
C PHE A 424 -22.14 19.36 3.09
N PRO A 425 -20.92 19.90 2.90
CA PRO A 425 -20.66 20.90 1.85
C PRO A 425 -20.89 20.37 0.42
N ILE A 426 -20.75 19.06 0.19
CA ILE A 426 -21.03 18.44 -1.12
C ILE A 426 -22.53 18.48 -1.42
N THR A 427 -23.39 18.43 -0.40
CA THR A 427 -24.85 18.46 -0.56
C THR A 427 -25.41 19.86 -0.84
N LYS A 428 -24.59 20.92 -0.82
CA LYS A 428 -25.06 22.33 -0.81
C LYS A 428 -26.00 22.73 -1.94
N ASN A 429 -25.89 22.10 -3.11
CA ASN A 429 -26.73 22.40 -4.28
C ASN A 429 -28.05 21.61 -4.30
N ASN A 430 -28.31 20.80 -3.27
CA ASN A 430 -29.50 19.96 -3.15
C ASN A 430 -30.22 20.26 -1.84
N ASP A 431 -31.05 21.30 -1.84
CA ASP A 431 -31.70 21.85 -0.64
C ASP A 431 -32.36 20.79 0.25
N GLY A 432 -33.08 19.83 -0.35
CA GLY A 432 -33.75 18.77 0.40
C GLY A 432 -32.78 17.88 1.19
N VAL A 433 -31.70 17.42 0.55
CA VAL A 433 -30.68 16.58 1.19
C VAL A 433 -29.85 17.41 2.17
N ASN A 434 -29.47 18.63 1.79
CA ASN A 434 -28.69 19.54 2.63
C ASN A 434 -29.39 19.83 3.96
N GLN A 435 -30.69 20.15 3.91
CA GLN A 435 -31.49 20.39 5.11
C GLN A 435 -31.64 19.13 5.97
N ASN A 436 -31.75 17.95 5.35
CA ASN A 436 -31.81 16.69 6.09
C ASN A 436 -30.50 16.43 6.86
N VAL A 437 -29.35 16.55 6.20
CA VAL A 437 -28.03 16.39 6.82
C VAL A 437 -27.81 17.44 7.92
N LYS A 438 -28.21 18.70 7.69
CA LYS A 438 -28.11 19.76 8.70
C LYS A 438 -28.93 19.44 9.95
N LYS A 439 -30.19 19.02 9.78
CA LYS A 439 -31.08 18.64 10.90
C LYS A 439 -30.51 17.46 11.67
N PHE A 440 -29.98 16.46 10.97
CA PHE A 440 -29.32 15.33 11.60
C PHE A 440 -28.12 15.78 12.46
N LEU A 441 -27.18 16.55 11.91
CA LEU A 441 -26.01 17.01 12.65
C LEU A 441 -26.37 17.87 13.87
N LEU A 442 -27.36 18.77 13.75
CA LEU A 442 -27.86 19.55 14.88
C LEU A 442 -28.49 18.65 15.97
N SER A 443 -29.27 17.63 15.57
CA SER A 443 -29.85 16.68 16.52
C SER A 443 -28.77 15.91 17.31
N ILE A 444 -27.70 15.46 16.64
CA ILE A 444 -26.58 14.80 17.32
C ILE A 444 -25.87 15.76 18.27
N TRP A 445 -25.62 16.99 17.83
CA TRP A 445 -24.96 18.01 18.65
C TRP A 445 -25.79 18.36 19.90
N GLU A 446 -27.09 18.64 19.76
CA GLU A 446 -27.96 18.99 20.88
C GLU A 446 -28.09 17.85 21.91
N LYS A 447 -28.25 16.61 21.43
CA LYS A 447 -28.36 15.41 22.27
C LYS A 447 -27.13 15.21 23.18
N ASN A 448 -25.97 15.69 22.76
CA ASN A 448 -24.68 15.43 23.41
C ASN A 448 -24.16 16.58 24.30
N GLN A 449 -24.98 17.60 24.57
CA GLN A 449 -24.62 18.70 25.48
C GLN A 449 -24.38 18.26 26.94
N ASN A 450 -24.92 17.11 27.36
CA ASN A 450 -24.86 16.60 28.73
C ASN A 450 -23.77 15.53 28.95
N ARG A 451 -22.65 15.65 28.25
CA ARG A 451 -21.41 14.88 28.45
C ARG A 451 -20.86 14.96 29.89
N LYS A 452 -20.34 13.85 30.38
CA LYS A 452 -19.85 13.62 31.75
C LYS A 452 -18.38 13.23 31.81
N THR A 453 -17.88 12.56 30.78
CA THR A 453 -16.50 12.05 30.72
C THR A 453 -15.60 12.91 29.84
N ILE A 454 -14.28 12.81 30.03
CA ILE A 454 -13.32 13.53 29.19
C ILE A 454 -13.33 13.04 27.74
N GLN A 455 -13.61 11.77 27.50
CA GLN A 455 -13.74 11.19 26.17
C GLN A 455 -14.97 11.77 25.44
N GLU A 456 -16.10 11.87 26.13
CA GLU A 456 -17.30 12.51 25.55
C GLU A 456 -17.03 14.00 25.25
N ASP A 457 -16.30 14.72 26.11
CA ASP A 457 -15.88 16.10 25.85
C ASP A 457 -14.93 16.22 24.64
N GLU A 458 -13.97 15.30 24.48
CA GLU A 458 -13.04 15.24 23.35
C GLU A 458 -13.80 15.11 22.03
N VAL A 459 -14.68 14.10 21.94
CA VAL A 459 -15.44 13.83 20.71
C VAL A 459 -16.47 14.93 20.43
N TYR A 460 -17.08 15.51 21.47
CA TYR A 460 -18.02 16.62 21.35
C TYR A 460 -17.35 17.93 20.90
N LEU A 461 -16.16 18.24 21.41
CA LEU A 461 -15.38 19.38 20.94
C LEU A 461 -15.02 19.22 19.45
N LEU A 462 -14.60 18.03 19.05
CA LEU A 462 -14.31 17.73 17.65
C LEU A 462 -15.54 17.92 16.75
N LEU A 463 -16.71 17.44 17.18
CA LEU A 463 -17.97 17.64 16.46
C LEU A 463 -18.33 19.12 16.34
N THR A 464 -18.24 19.85 17.45
CA THR A 464 -18.53 21.28 17.50
C THR A 464 -17.59 22.06 16.56
N TYR A 465 -16.29 21.76 16.59
CA TYR A 465 -15.31 22.35 15.69
C TYR A 465 -15.62 22.03 14.21
N ASN A 466 -15.90 20.77 13.89
CA ASN A 466 -16.21 20.35 12.52
C ASN A 466 -17.48 21.01 11.99
N MET A 467 -18.54 21.12 12.81
CA MET A 467 -19.79 21.78 12.44
C MET A 467 -19.63 23.30 12.30
N HIS A 468 -18.73 23.93 13.07
CA HIS A 468 -18.37 25.34 12.89
C HIS A 468 -17.64 25.57 11.57
N ARG A 469 -16.61 24.76 11.27
CA ARG A 469 -15.81 24.83 10.05
C ARG A 469 -16.67 24.75 8.77
N ILE A 470 -17.76 23.98 8.80
CA ILE A 470 -18.68 23.83 7.66
C ILE A 470 -19.88 24.79 7.68
N GLY A 471 -19.90 25.75 8.62
CA GLY A 471 -20.90 26.82 8.68
C GLY A 471 -22.27 26.40 9.23
N ILE A 472 -22.39 25.26 9.92
CA ILE A 472 -23.64 24.88 10.61
C ILE A 472 -23.76 25.61 11.95
N LEU A 473 -22.65 25.69 12.71
CA LEU A 473 -22.59 26.43 13.97
C LEU A 473 -21.92 27.79 13.75
N ASN A 474 -22.48 28.82 14.39
CA ASN A 474 -21.86 30.14 14.40
C ASN A 474 -20.69 30.22 15.40
N SER A 475 -19.90 31.29 15.31
CA SER A 475 -18.73 31.49 16.16
C SER A 475 -19.08 31.57 17.65
N ASP A 476 -20.23 32.14 18.02
CA ASP A 476 -20.66 32.25 19.43
C ASP A 476 -20.94 30.87 20.03
N GLN A 477 -21.65 30.00 19.29
CA GLN A 477 -21.94 28.63 19.68
C GLN A 477 -20.64 27.84 19.87
N TYR A 478 -19.71 27.94 18.92
CA TYR A 478 -18.40 27.29 19.00
C TYR A 478 -17.57 27.80 20.18
N GLN A 479 -17.42 29.13 20.32
CA GLN A 479 -16.62 29.76 21.37
C GLN A 479 -17.14 29.41 22.76
N LYS A 480 -18.46 29.38 22.96
CA LYS A 480 -19.05 29.00 24.24
C LYS A 480 -18.58 27.61 24.69
N ILE A 481 -18.66 26.62 23.80
CA ILE A 481 -18.24 25.24 24.10
C ILE A 481 -16.72 25.16 24.26
N PHE A 482 -15.97 25.80 23.36
CA PHE A 482 -14.51 25.82 23.41
C PHE A 482 -14.00 26.40 24.74
N LEU A 483 -14.53 27.54 25.18
CA LEU A 483 -14.15 28.19 26.44
C LEU A 483 -14.56 27.38 27.66
N GLU A 484 -15.75 26.76 27.64
CA GLU A 484 -16.20 25.86 28.71
C GLU A 484 -15.19 24.72 28.92
N LEU A 485 -14.78 24.06 27.84
CA LEU A 485 -13.84 22.93 27.90
C LEU A 485 -12.40 23.38 28.18
N LYS A 486 -11.97 24.51 27.60
CA LYS A 486 -10.66 25.11 27.91
C LYS A 486 -10.53 25.41 29.41
N ASN A 487 -11.55 26.03 30.01
CA ASN A 487 -11.56 26.32 31.45
C ASN A 487 -11.61 25.06 32.31
N LYS A 488 -12.30 24.01 31.85
CA LYS A 488 -12.40 22.72 32.55
C LYS A 488 -11.07 21.97 32.62
N TYR A 489 -10.21 22.08 31.59
CA TYR A 489 -9.02 21.24 31.44
C TYR A 489 -7.66 21.95 31.55
N MET A 490 -7.53 23.24 31.22
CA MET A 490 -6.23 23.93 31.20
C MET A 490 -5.55 24.06 32.58
N ASN A 491 -6.28 23.88 33.68
CA ASN A 491 -5.76 23.99 35.06
C ASN A 491 -5.88 22.68 35.85
N ARG A 492 -6.14 21.54 35.20
CA ARG A 492 -6.29 20.25 35.90
C ARG A 492 -4.92 19.62 36.17
N GLU A 493 -4.52 19.57 37.43
CA GLU A 493 -3.54 18.58 37.91
C GLU A 493 -4.28 17.25 38.17
N ILE A 494 -3.76 16.14 37.62
CA ILE A 494 -4.31 14.81 37.91
C ILE A 494 -3.84 14.41 39.32
N ALA A 495 -4.73 14.57 40.31
CA ALA A 495 -4.45 14.14 41.67
C ALA A 495 -4.39 12.61 41.75
N LYS A 496 -3.22 12.05 42.09
CA LYS A 496 -3.02 10.62 42.30
C LYS A 496 -3.77 10.17 43.56
N LYS A 497 -4.93 9.52 43.39
CA LYS A 497 -5.65 8.86 44.48
C LYS A 497 -5.82 7.38 44.12
N PHE A 498 -5.07 6.53 44.82
CA PHE A 498 -5.25 5.08 44.75
C PHE A 498 -6.27 4.65 45.82
N ASN A 499 -7.22 3.80 45.45
CA ASN A 499 -8.16 3.16 46.36
C ASN A 499 -7.57 1.83 46.86
N ASN A 500 -7.75 1.48 48.14
CA ASN A 500 -7.23 0.22 48.68
C ASN A 500 -8.11 -1.00 48.32
N GLU A 501 -9.27 -0.78 47.71
CA GLU A 501 -10.26 -1.84 47.42
C GLU A 501 -10.11 -2.45 46.01
N GLN A 502 -9.41 -1.80 45.09
CA GLN A 502 -9.17 -2.30 43.72
C GLN A 502 -7.73 -2.80 43.56
N PRO A 503 -7.46 -3.78 42.66
CA PRO A 503 -6.11 -4.16 42.29
C PRO A 503 -5.31 -2.96 41.74
N ILE A 504 -4.09 -2.76 42.24
CA ILE A 504 -3.21 -1.64 41.84
C ILE A 504 -3.00 -1.58 40.32
N HIS A 505 -2.95 -2.73 39.64
CA HIS A 505 -2.78 -2.79 38.18
C HIS A 505 -3.97 -2.21 37.40
N GLU A 506 -5.20 -2.40 37.87
CA GLU A 506 -6.39 -1.82 37.23
C GLU A 506 -6.42 -0.30 37.42
N GLN A 507 -6.06 0.17 38.61
CA GLN A 507 -5.96 1.60 38.90
C GLN A 507 -4.87 2.30 38.09
N LEU A 508 -3.72 1.65 37.89
CA LEU A 508 -2.64 2.18 37.04
C LEU A 508 -3.05 2.23 35.55
N LEU A 509 -3.82 1.25 35.07
CA LEU A 509 -4.33 1.25 33.70
C LEU A 509 -5.38 2.35 33.50
N GLU A 510 -6.34 2.47 34.40
CA GLU A 510 -7.35 3.55 34.38
C GLU A 510 -6.68 4.92 34.44
N GLN A 511 -5.65 5.08 35.29
CA GLN A 511 -4.88 6.30 35.39
C GLN A 511 -4.14 6.62 34.08
N ALA A 512 -3.46 5.64 33.47
CA ALA A 512 -2.76 5.84 32.21
C ALA A 512 -3.73 6.19 31.06
N MET A 513 -4.94 5.61 31.07
CA MET A 513 -5.99 5.96 30.11
C MET A 513 -6.51 7.39 30.30
N GLN A 514 -6.67 7.84 31.56
CA GLN A 514 -7.08 9.21 31.88
C GLN A 514 -5.99 10.24 31.56
N GLU A 515 -4.73 9.95 31.87
CA GLU A 515 -3.56 10.78 31.49
C GLU A 515 -3.50 10.95 29.97
N ASN A 516 -3.60 9.86 29.21
CA ASN A 516 -3.63 9.90 27.75
C ASN A 516 -4.84 10.69 27.22
N ALA A 517 -6.03 10.53 27.81
CA ALA A 517 -7.21 11.31 27.39
C ALA A 517 -7.06 12.81 27.66
N LEU A 518 -6.43 13.19 28.79
CA LEU A 518 -6.16 14.59 29.09
C LEU A 518 -5.17 15.18 28.08
N ASP A 519 -4.08 14.48 27.78
CA ASP A 519 -3.10 14.92 26.80
C ASP A 519 -3.72 15.12 25.41
N ARG A 520 -4.57 14.17 24.96
CA ARG A 520 -5.30 14.31 23.70
C ARG A 520 -6.26 15.50 23.71
N MET A 521 -7.01 15.69 24.80
CA MET A 521 -7.93 16.83 24.93
C MET A 521 -7.19 18.17 24.91
N LEU A 522 -6.06 18.28 25.59
CA LEU A 522 -5.21 19.49 25.59
C LEU A 522 -4.61 19.75 24.21
N ALA A 523 -4.18 18.70 23.50
CA ALA A 523 -3.72 18.81 22.12
C ALA A 523 -4.83 19.31 21.20
N LEU A 524 -6.04 18.73 21.29
CA LEU A 524 -7.21 19.14 20.52
C LEU A 524 -7.61 20.59 20.80
N LEU A 525 -7.66 21.01 22.08
CA LEU A 525 -7.93 22.40 22.45
C LEU A 525 -6.91 23.37 21.85
N LYS A 526 -5.63 22.99 21.84
CA LYS A 526 -4.56 23.80 21.22
C LYS A 526 -4.74 23.90 19.70
N ASP A 527 -5.10 22.81 19.04
CA ASP A 527 -5.35 22.78 17.59
C ASP A 527 -6.59 23.62 17.21
N CYS A 528 -7.66 23.51 18.00
CA CYS A 528 -8.86 24.34 17.89
C CYS A 528 -8.54 25.83 18.08
N GLU A 529 -7.70 26.18 19.06
CA GLU A 529 -7.27 27.57 19.30
C GLU A 529 -6.43 28.13 18.14
N ASN A 530 -5.50 27.34 17.63
CA ASN A 530 -4.64 27.75 16.52
C ASN A 530 -5.41 27.92 15.21
N SER A 531 -6.45 27.10 15.00
CA SER A 531 -7.31 27.20 13.82
C SER A 531 -8.16 28.47 13.87
N PHE A 532 -8.74 28.78 15.04
CA PHE A 532 -9.51 30.01 15.22
C PHE A 532 -8.68 31.29 15.07
N LYS A 533 -7.40 31.31 15.48
CA LYS A 533 -6.52 32.49 15.30
C LYS A 533 -6.12 32.76 13.84
N LYS A 534 -6.34 31.80 12.93
CA LYS A 534 -6.03 31.93 11.50
C LYS A 534 -7.21 32.42 10.66
N GLU A 535 -8.43 32.19 11.14
CA GLU A 535 -9.68 32.77 10.62
C GLU A 535 -9.82 34.22 11.09
#